data_AF-A0A375JB19-F1
#
_entry.id   AF-A0A375JB19-F1
#
_cell.length_a   1.000
_cell.length_b   1.000
_cell.length_c   1.000
_cell.angle_alpha   90.00
_cell.angle_beta   90.00
_cell.angle_gamma   90.00
#
_symmetry.space_group_name_H-M   'P 1'
#
loop_
_entity.id
_entity.type
_entity.pdbx_description
1 polymer ?
#
loop_
_entity_poly.entity_id
_entity_poly.type
_entity_poly.pdbx_seq_one_letter_code
_entity_poly.pdbx_strand_id
1 'polypeptide(L)'
;MNRRVAIIGFGQTEMMARSPLSKAELANQAVRRALEDAQITMKQVDEVVLADIDYVSGTAESEMELADWVGHRRKPVVKIETGGTVGGSAALSAVHHIAAGACDVALVSATAKFVGPPPGTLPRGPFLQAAINSGLHALTEKWCSVGAVGTFSLMASSYVKLSGCTEEAVAIARVKAANNALKNPYAHLREHLTVDDVLNSPMLTAPMRQLHMCPITEGSAAMIFASEDVAHKLTNKPVWVKDMVTIHSAQHWAALQDFIAPKERCVLPSLAKACEVLYKRNGITHPAKQLDVIEMYEPCTWAELVWMETMGLCEPNQAWKLMGTGATDIDGELPINPSGGVTCTNPGVPSTLLRYGELALQIRGDAGEHQVPRDVRLGLATGFGGTGWTPLMLLSKDK
;
A
#
# COMPACT_ATOMS: atom_id res chain seq x y z
N MET A 1 12.11 20.16 3.02
CA MET A 1 12.09 19.70 4.43
C MET A 1 13.34 20.26 5.11
N ASN A 2 13.24 20.80 6.33
CA ASN A 2 14.38 21.44 7.01
C ASN A 2 15.43 20.41 7.50
N ARG A 3 14.97 19.21 7.89
CA ARG A 3 15.83 18.07 8.23
C ARG A 3 15.52 16.90 7.29
N ARG A 4 16.56 16.22 6.80
CA ARG A 4 16.39 14.96 6.06
C ARG A 4 16.01 13.85 7.02
N VAL A 5 15.18 12.92 6.55
CA VAL A 5 14.64 11.80 7.32
C VAL A 5 14.94 10.51 6.58
N ALA A 6 15.33 9.48 7.32
CA ALA A 6 15.56 8.15 6.79
C ALA A 6 14.69 7.12 7.50
N ILE A 7 14.33 6.07 6.76
CA ILE A 7 13.86 4.80 7.31
C ILE A 7 15.09 4.05 7.80
N ILE A 8 15.09 3.66 9.07
CA ILE A 8 16.18 2.91 9.69
C ILE A 8 15.76 1.53 10.19
N GLY A 9 14.46 1.27 10.27
CA GLY A 9 13.92 -0.03 10.67
C GLY A 9 12.57 -0.32 10.03
N PHE A 10 12.36 -1.57 9.63
CA PHE A 10 11.08 -2.09 9.17
C PHE A 10 10.80 -3.46 9.80
N GLY A 11 9.57 -3.67 10.22
CA GLY A 11 9.11 -4.93 10.76
C GLY A 11 7.69 -5.22 10.31
N GLN A 12 7.41 -6.48 9.98
CA GLN A 12 6.07 -6.95 9.65
C GLN A 12 5.83 -8.32 10.27
N THR A 13 4.55 -8.68 10.47
CA THR A 13 4.14 -10.02 10.86
C THR A 13 4.02 -10.93 9.63
N GLU A 14 3.85 -12.22 9.85
CA GLU A 14 3.28 -13.07 8.81
C GLU A 14 1.86 -12.59 8.48
N MET A 15 1.52 -12.57 7.20
CA MET A 15 0.24 -12.08 6.69
C MET A 15 -0.67 -13.25 6.40
N MET A 16 -1.87 -13.27 6.99
CA MET A 16 -2.75 -14.45 6.91
C MET A 16 -4.21 -14.06 6.79
N ALA A 17 -5.04 -14.96 6.26
CA ALA A 17 -6.49 -14.74 6.22
C ALA A 17 -7.07 -14.54 7.63
N ARG A 18 -6.68 -15.41 8.56
CA ARG A 18 -7.10 -15.38 9.97
C ARG A 18 -5.90 -15.67 10.84
N SER A 19 -5.32 -14.64 11.44
CA SER A 19 -4.21 -14.80 12.37
C SER A 19 -4.71 -15.44 13.68
N PRO A 20 -3.96 -16.37 14.30
CA PRO A 20 -4.27 -16.82 15.66
C PRO A 20 -3.92 -15.75 16.70
N LEU A 21 -3.08 -14.77 16.34
CA LEU A 21 -2.67 -13.69 17.21
C LEU A 21 -3.77 -12.62 17.31
N SER A 22 -3.89 -12.06 18.50
CA SER A 22 -4.67 -10.85 18.76
C SER A 22 -4.09 -9.63 18.05
N LYS A 23 -4.89 -8.55 17.92
CA LYS A 23 -4.43 -7.27 17.36
C LYS A 23 -3.20 -6.74 18.11
N ALA A 24 -3.24 -6.83 19.44
CA ALA A 24 -2.16 -6.50 20.35
C ALA A 24 -0.86 -7.28 20.08
N GLU A 25 -0.92 -8.61 19.99
CA GLU A 25 0.25 -9.45 19.72
C GLU A 25 0.84 -9.19 18.34
N LEU A 26 0.00 -8.98 17.33
CA LEU A 26 0.45 -8.60 15.98
C LEU A 26 1.21 -7.27 16.01
N ALA A 27 0.65 -6.25 16.66
CA ALA A 27 1.27 -4.94 16.79
C ALA A 27 2.63 -5.05 17.52
N ASN A 28 2.68 -5.79 18.63
CA ASN A 28 3.91 -6.00 19.37
C ASN A 28 4.98 -6.70 18.53
N GLN A 29 4.61 -7.76 17.81
CA GLN A 29 5.55 -8.51 16.98
C GLN A 29 6.15 -7.62 15.88
N ALA A 30 5.34 -6.83 15.18
CA ALA A 30 5.84 -5.93 14.14
C ALA A 30 6.76 -4.84 14.72
N VAL A 31 6.36 -4.21 15.83
CA VAL A 31 7.18 -3.18 16.51
C VAL A 31 8.52 -3.73 16.98
N ARG A 32 8.52 -4.93 17.58
CA ARG A 32 9.77 -5.58 18.00
C ARG A 32 10.70 -5.85 16.82
N ARG A 33 10.18 -6.39 15.72
CA ARG A 33 10.96 -6.64 14.49
C ARG A 33 11.53 -5.33 13.92
N ALA A 34 10.76 -4.24 13.92
CA ALA A 34 11.21 -2.95 13.42
C ALA A 34 12.31 -2.32 14.32
N LEU A 35 12.19 -2.48 15.64
CA LEU A 35 13.22 -2.05 16.60
C LEU A 35 14.50 -2.89 16.49
N GLU A 36 14.36 -4.20 16.30
CA GLU A 36 15.46 -5.14 16.08
C GLU A 36 16.20 -4.82 14.78
N ASP A 37 15.48 -4.57 13.68
CA ASP A 37 16.03 -4.15 12.38
C ASP A 37 16.77 -2.80 12.49
N ALA A 38 16.23 -1.85 13.25
CA ALA A 38 16.90 -0.57 13.54
C ALA A 38 18.03 -0.65 14.58
N GLN A 39 18.21 -1.80 15.25
CA GLN A 39 19.14 -1.98 16.36
C GLN A 39 19.00 -0.95 17.50
N ILE A 40 17.75 -0.56 17.80
CA ILE A 40 17.44 0.36 18.90
C ILE A 40 16.43 -0.25 19.88
N THR A 41 16.26 0.41 21.01
CA THR A 41 15.20 0.07 21.97
C THR A 41 14.10 1.13 21.96
N MET A 42 12.91 0.77 22.45
CA MET A 42 11.79 1.71 22.60
C MET A 42 12.12 2.94 23.47
N LYS A 43 13.19 2.89 24.27
CA LYS A 43 13.68 4.06 25.03
C LYS A 43 14.21 5.18 24.14
N GLN A 44 14.69 4.85 22.95
CA GLN A 44 15.25 5.79 21.97
C GLN A 44 14.19 6.34 21.00
N VAL A 45 12.97 5.83 21.05
CA VAL A 45 11.85 6.35 20.25
C VAL A 45 11.25 7.54 20.98
N ASP A 46 11.16 8.69 20.33
CA ASP A 46 10.61 9.90 20.94
C ASP A 46 9.08 9.92 20.82
N GLU A 47 8.55 9.55 19.65
CA GLU A 47 7.12 9.64 19.31
C GLU A 47 6.60 8.34 18.67
N VAL A 48 5.30 8.06 18.89
CA VAL A 48 4.59 6.97 18.20
C VAL A 48 3.40 7.52 17.40
N VAL A 49 3.38 7.24 16.10
CA VAL A 49 2.25 7.53 15.22
C VAL A 49 1.48 6.23 14.99
N LEU A 50 0.20 6.21 15.40
CA LEU A 50 -0.69 5.07 15.24
C LEU A 50 -1.52 5.23 13.97
N ALA A 51 -1.51 4.19 13.15
CA ALA A 51 -2.41 4.02 12.02
C ALA A 51 -3.45 2.97 12.37
N ASP A 52 -4.72 3.38 12.40
CA ASP A 52 -5.83 2.48 12.68
C ASP A 52 -7.14 3.00 12.08
N ILE A 53 -8.16 2.14 12.02
CA ILE A 53 -9.48 2.50 11.51
C ILE A 53 -10.55 2.00 12.50
N ASP A 54 -11.26 2.94 13.10
CA ASP A 54 -12.26 2.69 14.15
C ASP A 54 -13.40 1.79 13.63
N TYR A 55 -13.96 2.13 12.48
CA TYR A 55 -15.11 1.40 11.92
C TYR A 55 -14.78 0.01 11.35
N VAL A 56 -13.51 -0.30 11.10
CA VAL A 56 -13.06 -1.67 10.75
C VAL A 56 -12.82 -2.50 12.01
N SER A 57 -12.39 -1.85 13.09
CA SER A 57 -12.21 -2.48 14.41
C SER A 57 -13.54 -2.70 15.14
N GLY A 58 -14.59 -1.95 14.78
CA GLY A 58 -15.91 -2.03 15.42
C GLY A 58 -15.98 -1.28 16.76
N THR A 59 -15.04 -0.37 17.00
CA THR A 59 -14.87 0.39 18.25
C THR A 59 -14.63 1.87 17.91
N ALA A 60 -15.06 2.80 18.76
CA ALA A 60 -14.85 4.25 18.52
C ALA A 60 -13.46 4.77 18.92
N GLU A 61 -12.65 3.94 19.58
CA GLU A 61 -11.29 4.28 20.05
C GLU A 61 -10.39 3.04 19.89
N SER A 62 -10.15 2.65 18.63
CA SER A 62 -9.46 1.39 18.32
C SER A 62 -8.01 1.32 18.80
N GLU A 63 -7.40 2.46 19.12
CA GLU A 63 -6.05 2.57 19.67
C GLU A 63 -5.93 2.03 21.11
N MET A 64 -7.04 1.93 21.85
CA MET A 64 -7.04 1.40 23.22
C MET A 64 -6.45 -0.01 23.28
N GLU A 65 -6.69 -0.82 22.25
CA GLU A 65 -6.18 -2.19 22.15
C GLU A 65 -4.66 -2.28 21.91
N LEU A 66 -4.04 -1.19 21.45
CA LEU A 66 -2.66 -1.17 20.98
C LEU A 66 -1.67 -0.60 22.01
N ALA A 67 -2.15 0.16 23.00
CA ALA A 67 -1.31 1.10 23.72
C ALA A 67 -0.10 0.49 24.43
N ASP A 68 -0.32 -0.53 25.24
CA ASP A 68 0.76 -1.22 25.96
C ASP A 68 1.65 -2.05 25.03
N TRP A 69 1.15 -2.40 23.84
CA TRP A 69 1.78 -3.36 22.93
C TRP A 69 2.73 -2.72 21.92
N VAL A 70 2.47 -1.48 21.55
CA VAL A 70 3.36 -0.66 20.70
C VAL A 70 4.36 0.17 21.50
N GLY A 71 4.29 0.13 22.84
CA GLY A 71 5.27 0.72 23.75
C GLY A 71 5.18 2.25 23.88
N HIS A 72 4.03 2.84 23.59
CA HIS A 72 3.87 4.31 23.52
C HIS A 72 3.62 5.00 24.87
N ARG A 73 3.53 4.22 25.96
CA ARG A 73 3.25 4.74 27.31
C ARG A 73 4.19 5.89 27.70
N ARG A 74 3.61 7.05 28.01
CA ARG A 74 4.29 8.32 28.37
C ARG A 74 5.17 8.91 27.26
N LYS A 75 4.88 8.62 25.99
CA LYS A 75 5.46 9.28 24.83
C LYS A 75 4.37 10.14 24.15
N PRO A 76 4.74 11.17 23.38
CA PRO A 76 3.85 11.75 22.37
C PRO A 76 3.24 10.68 21.46
N VAL A 77 1.93 10.76 21.27
CA VAL A 77 1.16 9.86 20.40
C VAL A 77 0.18 10.66 19.57
N VAL A 78 0.06 10.30 18.29
CA VAL A 78 -1.02 10.75 17.42
C VAL A 78 -1.65 9.55 16.72
N LYS A 79 -2.98 9.50 16.68
CA LYS A 79 -3.74 8.56 15.82
C LYS A 79 -4.06 9.26 14.52
N ILE A 80 -3.73 8.62 13.40
CA ILE A 80 -4.13 9.04 12.06
C ILE A 80 -5.17 8.04 11.56
N GLU A 81 -6.18 8.54 10.85
CA GLU A 81 -7.19 7.73 10.17
C GLU A 81 -7.51 8.34 8.80
N THR A 82 -7.16 7.63 7.73
CA THR A 82 -7.49 8.01 6.34
C THR A 82 -8.11 6.84 5.56
N GLY A 83 -8.73 5.89 6.28
CA GLY A 83 -9.20 4.63 5.71
C GLY A 83 -8.04 3.75 5.26
N GLY A 84 -8.20 3.03 4.14
CA GLY A 84 -7.20 2.05 3.67
C GLY A 84 -5.78 2.57 3.40
N THR A 85 -5.55 3.88 3.39
CA THR A 85 -4.22 4.50 3.23
C THR A 85 -3.51 4.84 4.53
N VAL A 86 -4.15 4.56 5.67
CA VAL A 86 -3.77 5.11 6.96
C VAL A 86 -2.33 4.83 7.36
N GLY A 87 -1.80 3.63 7.06
CA GLY A 87 -0.39 3.31 7.30
C GLY A 87 0.57 4.27 6.58
N GLY A 88 0.24 4.66 5.34
CA GLY A 88 1.03 5.62 4.58
C GLY A 88 0.89 7.05 5.09
N SER A 89 -0.33 7.48 5.38
CA SER A 89 -0.57 8.82 5.97
C SER A 89 0.15 8.97 7.31
N ALA A 90 0.16 7.94 8.16
CA ALA A 90 0.91 7.91 9.41
C ALA A 90 2.42 8.01 9.19
N ALA A 91 2.97 7.30 8.19
CA ALA A 91 4.37 7.44 7.82
C ALA A 91 4.74 8.86 7.39
N LEU A 92 3.92 9.47 6.53
CA LEU A 92 4.14 10.86 6.08
C LEU A 92 4.07 11.84 7.26
N SER A 93 3.13 11.65 8.20
CA SER A 93 3.07 12.46 9.44
C SER A 93 4.34 12.32 10.29
N ALA A 94 4.83 11.11 10.52
CA ALA A 94 6.08 10.89 11.26
C ALA A 94 7.27 11.60 10.60
N VAL A 95 7.38 11.51 9.27
CA VAL A 95 8.43 12.22 8.52
C VAL A 95 8.27 13.74 8.68
N HIS A 96 7.04 14.28 8.62
CA HIS A 96 6.79 15.70 8.85
C HIS A 96 7.20 16.15 10.27
N HIS A 97 6.89 15.37 11.30
CA HIS A 97 7.24 15.68 12.69
C HIS A 97 8.76 15.75 12.89
N ILE A 98 9.49 14.75 12.37
CA ILE A 98 10.96 14.75 12.43
C ILE A 98 11.53 15.92 11.62
N ALA A 99 11.03 16.15 10.40
CA ALA A 99 11.48 17.22 9.52
C ALA A 99 11.25 18.61 10.11
N ALA A 100 10.21 18.77 10.95
CA ALA A 100 9.91 19.99 11.69
C ALA A 100 10.72 20.15 12.99
N GLY A 101 11.41 19.10 13.44
CA GLY A 101 12.19 19.09 14.69
C GLY A 101 11.36 18.80 15.94
N ALA A 102 10.15 18.24 15.80
CA ALA A 102 9.31 17.86 16.93
C ALA A 102 9.84 16.60 17.66
N CYS A 103 10.54 15.74 16.93
CA CYS A 103 11.18 14.51 17.42
C CYS A 103 12.41 14.17 16.56
N ASP A 104 13.27 13.27 17.05
CA ASP A 104 14.42 12.76 16.29
C ASP A 104 14.22 11.34 15.80
N VAL A 105 13.45 10.54 16.54
CA VAL A 105 13.10 9.15 16.20
C VAL A 105 11.59 8.94 16.39
N ALA A 106 10.90 8.53 15.33
CA ALA A 106 9.47 8.22 15.37
C ALA A 106 9.21 6.76 14.96
N LEU A 107 8.34 6.09 15.71
CA LEU A 107 7.79 4.79 15.37
C LEU A 107 6.42 4.97 14.73
N VAL A 108 6.18 4.34 13.60
CA VAL A 108 4.85 4.21 12.99
C VAL A 108 4.40 2.77 13.18
N SER A 109 3.18 2.56 13.69
CA SER A 109 2.58 1.23 13.82
C SER A 109 1.23 1.20 13.13
N ALA A 110 1.03 0.19 12.27
CA ALA A 110 -0.20 -0.03 11.53
C ALA A 110 -0.60 -1.50 11.70
N THR A 111 -1.77 -1.76 12.26
CA THR A 111 -2.21 -3.13 12.57
C THR A 111 -3.65 -3.35 12.15
N ALA A 112 -3.90 -4.43 11.43
CA ALA A 112 -5.24 -4.87 11.08
C ALA A 112 -5.57 -6.24 11.65
N LYS A 113 -6.68 -6.27 12.39
CA LYS A 113 -7.37 -7.47 12.80
C LYS A 113 -8.84 -7.30 12.43
N PHE A 114 -9.30 -8.05 11.44
CA PHE A 114 -10.68 -7.93 11.00
C PHE A 114 -11.61 -8.75 11.91
N VAL A 115 -12.48 -8.04 12.65
CA VAL A 115 -13.51 -8.66 13.50
C VAL A 115 -14.68 -9.10 12.60
N GLY A 116 -14.50 -10.26 11.96
CA GLY A 116 -15.48 -10.86 11.05
C GLY A 116 -16.28 -12.01 11.69
N PRO A 117 -17.23 -12.59 10.94
CA PRO A 117 -17.98 -13.76 11.41
C PRO A 117 -17.06 -14.94 11.74
N PRO A 118 -17.45 -15.82 12.70
CA PRO A 118 -16.72 -17.04 13.02
C PRO A 118 -16.48 -17.90 11.77
N PRO A 119 -15.37 -18.65 11.70
CA PRO A 119 -15.10 -19.55 10.59
C PRO A 119 -16.30 -20.47 10.28
N GLY A 120 -16.63 -20.62 8.99
CA GLY A 120 -17.70 -21.52 8.53
C GLY A 120 -19.13 -21.02 8.71
N THR A 121 -19.36 -19.83 9.30
CA THR A 121 -20.72 -19.32 9.51
C THR A 121 -21.22 -18.48 8.33
N LEU A 122 -20.51 -17.39 8.02
CA LEU A 122 -20.86 -16.46 6.95
C LEU A 122 -19.61 -16.02 6.18
N PRO A 123 -19.74 -15.64 4.90
CA PRO A 123 -18.61 -15.14 4.11
C PRO A 123 -18.09 -13.82 4.69
N ARG A 124 -16.77 -13.67 4.81
CA ARG A 124 -16.15 -12.45 5.37
C ARG A 124 -16.27 -11.23 4.46
N GLY A 125 -16.28 -11.43 3.14
CA GLY A 125 -16.31 -10.37 2.13
C GLY A 125 -17.45 -9.36 2.34
N PRO A 126 -18.71 -9.80 2.39
CA PRO A 126 -19.85 -8.90 2.64
C PRO A 126 -19.73 -8.09 3.93
N PHE A 127 -19.18 -8.66 5.01
CA PHE A 127 -18.99 -7.95 6.28
C PHE A 127 -17.92 -6.86 6.17
N LEU A 128 -16.81 -7.15 5.50
CA LEU A 128 -15.77 -6.15 5.26
C LEU A 128 -16.31 -5.01 4.38
N GLN A 129 -17.10 -5.33 3.35
CA GLN A 129 -17.74 -4.31 2.51
C GLN A 129 -18.73 -3.45 3.31
N ALA A 130 -19.50 -4.05 4.22
CA ALA A 130 -20.40 -3.31 5.10
C ALA A 130 -19.62 -2.36 6.05
N ALA A 131 -18.49 -2.81 6.60
CA ALA A 131 -17.60 -1.97 7.39
C ALA A 131 -17.02 -0.81 6.57
N ILE A 132 -16.52 -1.07 5.36
CA ILE A 132 -16.04 -0.02 4.44
C ILE A 132 -17.14 1.00 4.13
N ASN A 133 -18.36 0.52 3.84
CA ASN A 133 -19.50 1.38 3.55
C ASN A 133 -19.90 2.28 4.72
N SER A 134 -19.58 1.89 5.96
CA SER A 134 -19.85 2.72 7.14
C SER A 134 -18.98 3.98 7.21
N GLY A 135 -17.82 3.99 6.56
CA GLY A 135 -16.94 5.15 6.44
C GLY A 135 -17.29 6.10 5.28
N LEU A 136 -18.35 5.82 4.52
CA LEU A 136 -18.80 6.65 3.40
C LEU A 136 -19.78 7.74 3.84
N HIS A 137 -20.04 8.72 2.96
CA HIS A 137 -20.94 9.82 3.29
C HIS A 137 -22.34 9.30 3.64
N ALA A 138 -22.78 9.56 4.88
CA ALA A 138 -23.93 8.91 5.49
C ALA A 138 -25.27 9.16 4.76
N LEU A 139 -25.40 10.31 4.09
CA LEU A 139 -26.64 10.72 3.43
C LEU A 139 -26.69 10.37 1.95
N THR A 140 -25.55 10.42 1.26
CA THR A 140 -25.53 10.37 -0.22
C THR A 140 -24.87 9.11 -0.78
N GLU A 141 -24.03 8.42 0.00
CA GLU A 141 -23.23 7.30 -0.52
C GLU A 141 -23.44 6.01 0.24
N LYS A 142 -23.58 6.05 1.57
CA LYS A 142 -23.66 4.85 2.41
C LYS A 142 -24.69 3.82 1.92
N TRP A 143 -25.85 4.28 1.45
CA TRP A 143 -26.97 3.44 1.01
C TRP A 143 -26.94 3.07 -0.47
N CYS A 144 -26.13 3.77 -1.27
CA CYS A 144 -26.01 3.58 -2.71
C CYS A 144 -24.64 3.02 -3.12
N SER A 145 -23.72 2.90 -2.17
CA SER A 145 -22.35 2.45 -2.39
C SER A 145 -22.33 0.98 -2.80
N VAL A 146 -21.55 0.71 -3.84
CA VAL A 146 -21.26 -0.63 -4.35
C VAL A 146 -19.98 -1.24 -3.72
N GLY A 147 -19.49 -0.65 -2.63
CA GLY A 147 -18.27 -1.06 -1.95
C GLY A 147 -17.02 -0.94 -2.82
N ALA A 148 -15.89 -1.48 -2.34
CA ALA A 148 -14.65 -1.43 -3.11
C ALA A 148 -14.77 -2.19 -4.44
N VAL A 149 -15.35 -3.40 -4.41
CA VAL A 149 -15.46 -4.27 -5.60
C VAL A 149 -16.27 -3.59 -6.71
N GLY A 150 -17.43 -3.00 -6.38
CA GLY A 150 -18.25 -2.36 -7.38
C GLY A 150 -17.58 -1.13 -7.99
N THR A 151 -16.89 -0.32 -7.17
CA THR A 151 -16.17 0.86 -7.67
C THR A 151 -15.06 0.49 -8.65
N PHE A 152 -14.22 -0.51 -8.31
CA PHE A 152 -13.19 -0.98 -9.23
C PHE A 152 -13.76 -1.68 -10.46
N SER A 153 -14.97 -2.24 -10.37
CA SER A 153 -15.65 -2.83 -11.52
C SER A 153 -16.16 -1.78 -12.51
N LEU A 154 -16.60 -0.62 -12.03
CA LEU A 154 -16.94 0.52 -12.89
C LEU A 154 -15.70 1.06 -13.62
N MET A 155 -14.58 1.20 -12.89
CA MET A 155 -13.29 1.58 -13.49
C MET A 155 -12.85 0.55 -14.54
N ALA A 156 -12.86 -0.75 -14.20
CA ALA A 156 -12.46 -1.81 -15.11
C ALA A 156 -13.36 -1.86 -16.37
N SER A 157 -14.67 -1.71 -16.21
CA SER A 157 -15.62 -1.64 -17.34
C SER A 157 -15.32 -0.48 -18.28
N SER A 158 -15.04 0.70 -17.71
CA SER A 158 -14.62 1.88 -18.49
C SER A 158 -13.30 1.64 -19.22
N TYR A 159 -12.33 1.01 -18.56
CA TYR A 159 -11.03 0.73 -19.14
C TYR A 159 -11.13 -0.26 -20.31
N VAL A 160 -11.89 -1.36 -20.16
CA VAL A 160 -12.14 -2.32 -21.25
C VAL A 160 -12.75 -1.61 -22.46
N LYS A 161 -13.78 -0.77 -22.24
CA LYS A 161 -14.46 -0.03 -23.31
C LYS A 161 -13.53 0.92 -24.07
N LEU A 162 -12.62 1.59 -23.35
CA LEU A 162 -11.78 2.65 -23.92
C LEU A 162 -10.46 2.13 -24.51
N SER A 163 -9.90 1.04 -23.96
CA SER A 163 -8.58 0.54 -24.34
C SER A 163 -8.59 -0.71 -25.22
N GLY A 164 -9.70 -1.46 -25.23
CA GLY A 164 -9.75 -2.79 -25.83
C GLY A 164 -8.96 -3.85 -25.06
N CYS A 165 -8.60 -3.59 -23.79
CA CYS A 165 -7.91 -4.55 -22.92
C CYS A 165 -8.65 -5.91 -22.90
N THR A 166 -7.89 -6.99 -23.05
CA THR A 166 -8.39 -8.37 -22.99
C THR A 166 -8.41 -8.88 -21.54
N GLU A 167 -9.26 -9.88 -21.26
CA GLU A 167 -9.21 -10.58 -19.95
C GLU A 167 -7.87 -11.29 -19.74
N GLU A 168 -7.23 -11.74 -20.83
CA GLU A 168 -5.92 -12.40 -20.79
C GLU A 168 -4.82 -11.46 -20.25
N ALA A 169 -4.78 -10.20 -20.71
CA ALA A 169 -3.76 -9.25 -20.26
C ALA A 169 -3.84 -8.94 -18.76
N VAL A 170 -5.05 -8.79 -18.22
CA VAL A 170 -5.24 -8.59 -16.77
C VAL A 170 -4.96 -9.87 -15.96
N ALA A 171 -5.20 -11.05 -16.54
CA ALA A 171 -4.86 -12.32 -15.93
C ALA A 171 -3.34 -12.51 -15.82
N ILE A 172 -2.58 -12.09 -16.83
CA ILE A 172 -1.10 -12.08 -16.78
C ILE A 172 -0.60 -11.23 -15.61
N ALA A 173 -1.18 -10.05 -15.39
CA ALA A 173 -0.82 -9.20 -14.24
C ALA A 173 -1.04 -9.92 -12.89
N ARG A 174 -2.12 -10.71 -12.77
CA ARG A 174 -2.39 -11.51 -11.55
C ARG A 174 -1.36 -12.63 -11.36
N VAL A 175 -1.02 -13.33 -12.43
CA VAL A 175 -0.01 -14.41 -12.42
C VAL A 175 1.36 -13.86 -12.04
N LYS A 176 1.76 -12.71 -12.60
CA LYS A 176 2.98 -11.98 -12.19
C LYS A 176 3.00 -11.73 -10.69
N ALA A 177 1.93 -11.16 -10.15
CA ALA A 177 1.84 -10.89 -8.71
C ALA A 177 1.95 -12.18 -7.87
N ALA A 178 1.34 -13.29 -8.32
CA ALA A 178 1.45 -14.60 -7.66
C ALA A 178 2.89 -15.12 -7.66
N ASN A 179 3.57 -15.04 -8.80
CA ASN A 179 4.96 -15.47 -8.97
C ASN A 179 5.92 -14.67 -8.08
N ASN A 180 5.67 -13.36 -7.93
CA ASN A 180 6.41 -12.50 -7.02
C ASN A 180 6.13 -12.87 -5.55
N ALA A 181 4.86 -13.09 -5.19
CA ALA A 181 4.46 -13.46 -3.84
C ALA A 181 5.05 -14.80 -3.37
N LEU A 182 5.28 -15.77 -4.25
CA LEU A 182 5.92 -17.04 -3.90
C LEU A 182 7.32 -16.85 -3.28
N LYS A 183 8.04 -15.81 -3.73
CA LYS A 183 9.38 -15.40 -3.28
C LYS A 183 9.37 -14.52 -2.03
N ASN A 184 8.18 -14.08 -1.59
CA ASN A 184 8.01 -13.30 -0.38
C ASN A 184 7.51 -14.20 0.77
N PRO A 185 8.33 -14.50 1.80
CA PRO A 185 7.91 -15.36 2.90
C PRO A 185 6.78 -14.75 3.74
N TYR A 186 6.57 -13.43 3.68
CA TYR A 186 5.52 -12.72 4.41
C TYR A 186 4.23 -12.53 3.61
N ALA A 187 4.19 -12.91 2.32
CA ALA A 187 2.98 -12.75 1.52
C ALA A 187 1.87 -13.70 1.99
N HIS A 188 0.62 -13.22 1.96
CA HIS A 188 -0.54 -14.02 2.34
C HIS A 188 -0.89 -15.07 1.28
N LEU A 189 -1.19 -14.65 0.05
CA LEU A 189 -1.44 -15.59 -1.04
C LEU A 189 -0.11 -15.98 -1.70
N ARG A 190 0.28 -17.25 -1.52
CA ARG A 190 1.49 -17.84 -2.11
C ARG A 190 1.09 -19.04 -2.95
N GLU A 191 0.43 -18.75 -4.06
CA GLU A 191 -0.21 -19.74 -4.94
C GLU A 191 0.48 -19.79 -6.30
N HIS A 192 0.64 -20.99 -6.85
CA HIS A 192 0.99 -21.15 -8.26
C HIS A 192 -0.28 -20.99 -9.09
N LEU A 193 -0.35 -19.92 -9.90
CA LEU A 193 -1.49 -19.61 -10.75
C LEU A 193 -1.08 -19.58 -12.21
N THR A 194 -1.95 -20.10 -13.07
CA THR A 194 -1.90 -19.92 -14.52
C THR A 194 -2.91 -18.85 -14.97
N VAL A 195 -2.77 -18.38 -16.21
CA VAL A 195 -3.75 -17.46 -16.81
C VAL A 195 -5.14 -18.11 -16.85
N ASP A 196 -5.22 -19.40 -17.17
CA ASP A 196 -6.49 -20.14 -17.21
C ASP A 196 -7.16 -20.22 -15.84
N ASP A 197 -6.40 -20.36 -14.75
CA ASP A 197 -6.97 -20.34 -13.39
C ASP A 197 -7.68 -19.00 -13.11
N VAL A 198 -7.06 -17.88 -13.53
CA VAL A 198 -7.62 -16.54 -13.36
C VAL A 198 -8.87 -16.35 -14.22
N LEU A 199 -8.82 -16.73 -15.50
CA LEU A 199 -9.94 -16.64 -16.44
C LEU A 199 -11.13 -17.52 -16.04
N ASN A 200 -10.89 -18.67 -15.39
CA ASN A 200 -11.94 -19.57 -14.92
C ASN A 200 -12.42 -19.25 -13.50
N SER A 201 -11.80 -18.28 -12.81
CA SER A 201 -12.22 -17.92 -11.45
C SER A 201 -13.62 -17.28 -11.43
N PRO A 202 -14.36 -17.40 -10.30
CA PRO A 202 -15.72 -16.90 -10.19
C PRO A 202 -15.82 -15.41 -10.55
N MET A 203 -16.80 -15.07 -11.39
CA MET A 203 -17.13 -13.68 -11.67
C MET A 203 -17.78 -13.06 -10.44
N LEU A 204 -17.24 -11.93 -9.94
CA LEU A 204 -17.86 -11.16 -8.86
C LEU A 204 -18.86 -10.17 -9.44
N THR A 205 -18.41 -9.38 -10.41
CA THR A 205 -19.20 -8.42 -11.17
C THR A 205 -18.40 -8.08 -12.42
N ALA A 206 -18.97 -8.26 -13.61
CA ALA A 206 -18.20 -8.11 -14.85
C ALA A 206 -17.52 -6.73 -14.97
N PRO A 207 -16.24 -6.65 -15.40
CA PRO A 207 -15.32 -7.75 -15.78
C PRO A 207 -14.44 -8.27 -14.63
N MET A 208 -14.79 -7.95 -13.38
CA MET A 208 -14.04 -8.33 -12.19
C MET A 208 -14.35 -9.78 -11.76
N ARG A 209 -13.30 -10.60 -11.69
CA ARG A 209 -13.33 -11.97 -11.17
C ARG A 209 -12.71 -12.01 -9.78
N GLN A 210 -12.93 -13.10 -9.06
CA GLN A 210 -12.45 -13.28 -7.70
C GLN A 210 -10.93 -13.16 -7.61
N LEU A 211 -10.18 -13.79 -8.52
CA LEU A 211 -8.72 -13.74 -8.51
C LEU A 211 -8.13 -12.40 -8.95
N HIS A 212 -8.94 -11.47 -9.48
CA HIS A 212 -8.49 -10.10 -9.73
C HIS A 212 -8.44 -9.26 -8.45
N MET A 213 -9.18 -9.63 -7.41
CA MET A 213 -9.30 -8.85 -6.17
C MET A 213 -8.30 -9.32 -5.11
N CYS A 214 -7.78 -8.37 -4.34
CA CYS A 214 -6.97 -8.65 -3.17
C CYS A 214 -7.68 -9.52 -2.11
N PRO A 215 -6.93 -10.31 -1.31
CA PRO A 215 -7.48 -11.07 -0.19
C PRO A 215 -7.83 -10.18 1.02
N ILE A 216 -8.66 -10.71 1.92
CA ILE A 216 -8.81 -10.14 3.26
C ILE A 216 -7.66 -10.69 4.12
N THR A 217 -6.77 -9.80 4.53
CA THR A 217 -5.56 -10.18 5.27
C THR A 217 -5.58 -9.58 6.67
N GLU A 218 -5.04 -10.30 7.63
CA GLU A 218 -4.76 -9.85 8.98
C GLU A 218 -3.24 -9.83 9.17
N GLY A 219 -2.74 -8.80 9.85
CA GLY A 219 -1.32 -8.61 10.04
C GLY A 219 -0.97 -7.21 10.54
N SER A 220 0.30 -7.00 10.84
CA SER A 220 0.83 -5.72 11.30
C SER A 220 2.13 -5.36 10.58
N ALA A 221 2.37 -4.06 10.46
CA ALA A 221 3.62 -3.49 10.01
C ALA A 221 4.03 -2.33 10.93
N ALA A 222 5.33 -2.16 11.10
CA ALA A 222 5.91 -1.07 11.85
C ALA A 222 7.17 -0.53 11.15
N MET A 223 7.39 0.77 11.23
CA MET A 223 8.55 1.44 10.65
C MET A 223 9.17 2.42 11.64
N ILE A 224 10.49 2.46 11.67
CA ILE A 224 11.27 3.44 12.44
C ILE A 224 11.85 4.46 11.48
N PHE A 225 11.50 5.72 11.71
CA PHE A 225 12.06 6.87 11.02
C PHE A 225 13.00 7.62 11.96
N ALA A 226 14.10 8.14 11.42
CA ALA A 226 15.04 8.95 12.17
C ALA A 226 15.52 10.15 11.37
N SER A 227 15.82 11.24 12.08
CA SER A 227 16.53 12.38 11.52
C SER A 227 17.91 11.98 10.98
N GLU A 228 18.41 12.72 10.01
CA GLU A 228 19.72 12.47 9.39
C GLU A 228 20.85 12.24 10.41
N ASP A 229 20.98 13.11 11.42
CA ASP A 229 22.05 13.03 12.42
C ASP A 229 21.98 11.77 13.28
N VAL A 230 20.77 11.26 13.51
CA VAL A 230 20.54 10.02 14.25
C VAL A 230 20.74 8.81 13.34
N ALA A 231 20.22 8.85 12.11
CA ALA A 231 20.34 7.77 11.14
C ALA A 231 21.81 7.38 10.88
N HIS A 232 22.70 8.38 10.70
CA HIS A 232 24.14 8.14 10.50
C HIS A 232 24.83 7.44 11.67
N LYS A 233 24.29 7.55 12.88
CA LYS A 233 24.85 6.91 14.08
C LYS A 233 24.35 5.48 14.28
N LEU A 234 23.18 5.16 13.72
CA LEU A 234 22.47 3.91 13.98
C LEU A 234 22.64 2.89 12.85
N THR A 235 22.74 3.31 11.60
CA THR A 235 22.81 2.38 10.47
C THR A 235 23.72 2.87 9.36
N ASN A 236 24.38 1.91 8.71
CA ASN A 236 25.17 2.15 7.49
C ASN A 236 24.35 2.03 6.21
N LYS A 237 23.08 1.61 6.30
CA LYS A 237 22.18 1.47 5.16
C LYS A 237 20.86 2.24 5.37
N PRO A 238 20.87 3.54 5.68
CA PRO A 238 19.63 4.32 5.77
C PRO A 238 18.96 4.40 4.40
N VAL A 239 17.63 4.32 4.37
CA VAL A 239 16.84 4.60 3.15
C VAL A 239 16.23 5.98 3.28
N TRP A 240 16.61 6.91 2.40
CA TRP A 240 16.21 8.30 2.50
C TRP A 240 14.81 8.53 1.95
N VAL A 241 14.00 9.27 2.71
CA VAL A 241 12.74 9.81 2.21
C VAL A 241 13.07 11.03 1.35
N LYS A 242 13.21 10.80 0.04
CA LYS A 242 13.63 11.83 -0.92
C LYS A 242 12.55 12.89 -1.13
N ASP A 243 11.31 12.44 -1.30
CA ASP A 243 10.13 13.31 -1.34
C ASP A 243 8.89 12.50 -0.97
N MET A 244 7.83 13.20 -0.60
CA MET A 244 6.54 12.60 -0.28
C MET A 244 5.42 13.60 -0.51
N VAL A 245 4.23 13.10 -0.82
CA VAL A 245 3.05 13.95 -0.99
C VAL A 245 1.79 13.15 -0.67
N THR A 246 0.83 13.78 -0.01
CA THR A 246 -0.55 13.28 0.04
C THR A 246 -1.42 14.20 -0.78
N ILE A 247 -2.11 13.65 -1.77
CA ILE A 247 -3.16 14.36 -2.50
C ILE A 247 -4.51 13.69 -2.23
N HIS A 248 -5.52 14.52 -2.07
CA HIS A 248 -6.92 14.12 -1.97
C HIS A 248 -7.68 14.81 -3.11
N SER A 249 -8.45 14.05 -3.89
CA SER A 249 -9.10 14.58 -5.11
C SER A 249 -10.62 14.69 -5.04
N ALA A 250 -11.27 14.13 -4.03
CA ALA A 250 -12.73 14.10 -3.98
C ALA A 250 -13.26 14.05 -2.54
N GLN A 251 -14.20 14.93 -2.18
CA GLN A 251 -14.80 14.90 -0.84
C GLN A 251 -15.54 13.58 -0.54
N HIS A 252 -15.99 12.88 -1.59
CA HIS A 252 -16.75 11.63 -1.51
C HIS A 252 -16.65 10.87 -2.85
N TRP A 253 -16.94 9.57 -2.88
CA TRP A 253 -16.70 8.68 -4.04
C TRP A 253 -17.45 9.07 -5.32
N ALA A 254 -18.67 9.58 -5.20
CA ALA A 254 -19.47 10.01 -6.36
C ALA A 254 -18.83 11.17 -7.14
N ALA A 255 -17.85 11.87 -6.55
CA ALA A 255 -17.09 12.92 -7.24
C ALA A 255 -15.88 12.39 -8.04
N LEU A 256 -15.60 11.07 -8.04
CA LEU A 256 -14.51 10.45 -8.81
C LEU A 256 -14.94 10.10 -10.25
N GLN A 257 -15.57 11.02 -10.96
CA GLN A 257 -16.11 10.77 -12.31
C GLN A 257 -15.03 10.36 -13.32
N ASP A 258 -13.86 10.99 -13.30
CA ASP A 258 -12.73 10.64 -14.18
C ASP A 258 -12.16 9.23 -13.92
N PHE A 259 -12.50 8.64 -12.78
CA PHE A 259 -12.09 7.31 -12.38
C PHE A 259 -13.15 6.25 -12.72
N ILE A 260 -14.44 6.54 -12.51
CA ILE A 260 -15.53 5.55 -12.65
C ILE A 260 -16.35 5.67 -13.93
N ALA A 261 -16.42 6.86 -14.54
CA ALA A 261 -17.20 7.13 -15.76
C ALA A 261 -16.50 8.14 -16.70
N PRO A 262 -15.22 7.88 -17.09
CA PRO A 262 -14.48 8.78 -17.95
C PRO A 262 -14.98 8.80 -19.39
N LYS A 263 -14.68 9.88 -20.12
CA LYS A 263 -14.99 10.02 -21.54
C LYS A 263 -13.92 9.42 -22.47
N GLU A 264 -12.65 9.57 -22.13
CA GLU A 264 -11.53 9.26 -23.04
C GLU A 264 -10.53 8.25 -22.47
N ARG A 265 -10.21 8.36 -21.18
CA ARG A 265 -9.29 7.44 -20.47
C ARG A 265 -9.60 7.37 -18.99
N CYS A 266 -9.35 6.22 -18.37
CA CYS A 266 -9.44 6.06 -16.93
C CYS A 266 -8.23 6.71 -16.26
N VAL A 267 -8.47 7.62 -15.31
CA VAL A 267 -7.41 8.27 -14.54
C VAL A 267 -7.83 8.30 -13.09
N LEU A 268 -6.91 7.99 -12.18
CA LEU A 268 -7.11 8.30 -10.76
C LEU A 268 -6.60 9.73 -10.48
N PRO A 269 -7.46 10.74 -10.28
CA PRO A 269 -7.03 12.14 -10.29
C PRO A 269 -6.06 12.50 -9.16
N SER A 270 -6.26 11.93 -7.96
CA SER A 270 -5.35 12.11 -6.83
C SER A 270 -3.95 11.57 -7.12
N LEU A 271 -3.85 10.39 -7.75
CA LEU A 271 -2.58 9.78 -8.14
C LEU A 271 -1.91 10.58 -9.26
N ALA A 272 -2.65 10.98 -10.29
CA ALA A 272 -2.12 11.83 -11.36
C ALA A 272 -1.52 13.12 -10.79
N LYS A 273 -2.23 13.78 -9.88
CA LYS A 273 -1.76 15.01 -9.25
C LYS A 273 -0.59 14.78 -8.29
N ALA A 274 -0.61 13.68 -7.53
CA ALA A 274 0.50 13.31 -6.66
C ALA A 274 1.78 13.05 -7.45
N CYS A 275 1.69 12.30 -8.55
CA CYS A 275 2.79 12.09 -9.49
C CYS A 275 3.26 13.41 -10.11
N GLU A 276 2.36 14.27 -10.60
CA GLU A 276 2.72 15.58 -11.16
C GLU A 276 3.57 16.41 -10.18
N VAL A 277 3.11 16.54 -8.93
CA VAL A 277 3.79 17.31 -7.88
C VAL A 277 5.16 16.69 -7.56
N LEU A 278 5.19 15.39 -7.32
CA LEU A 278 6.39 14.68 -6.90
C LEU A 278 7.44 14.63 -8.02
N TYR A 279 7.01 14.32 -9.25
CA TYR A 279 7.90 14.29 -10.41
C TYR A 279 8.51 15.66 -10.71
N LYS A 280 7.69 16.72 -10.67
CA LYS A 280 8.17 18.09 -10.89
C LYS A 280 9.23 18.51 -9.86
N ARG A 281 9.03 18.16 -8.57
CA ARG A 281 9.99 18.48 -7.50
C ARG A 281 11.32 17.72 -7.64
N ASN A 282 11.30 16.54 -8.26
CA ASN A 282 12.45 15.64 -8.33
C ASN A 282 13.07 15.52 -9.74
N GLY A 283 12.58 16.30 -10.72
CA GLY A 283 13.09 16.25 -12.09
C GLY A 283 12.84 14.92 -12.80
N ILE A 284 11.76 14.22 -12.45
CA ILE A 284 11.36 12.98 -13.11
C ILE A 284 10.50 13.35 -14.33
N THR A 285 11.01 13.11 -15.54
CA THR A 285 10.32 13.38 -16.81
C THR A 285 9.98 12.10 -17.56
N HIS A 286 10.71 11.02 -17.30
CA HIS A 286 10.51 9.68 -17.87
C HIS A 286 10.49 8.66 -16.74
N PRO A 287 9.40 8.58 -15.95
CA PRO A 287 9.35 7.78 -14.73
C PRO A 287 9.69 6.30 -14.98
N ALA A 288 9.27 5.72 -16.10
CA ALA A 288 9.61 4.34 -16.46
C ALA A 288 11.11 4.06 -16.69
N LYS A 289 11.91 5.11 -16.91
CA LYS A 289 13.37 5.01 -17.11
C LYS A 289 14.18 5.52 -15.92
N GLN A 290 13.53 6.24 -15.00
CA GLN A 290 14.19 6.92 -13.89
C GLN A 290 13.89 6.29 -12.53
N LEU A 291 12.83 5.50 -12.43
CA LEU A 291 12.52 4.68 -11.26
C LEU A 291 13.06 3.27 -11.50
N ASP A 292 13.68 2.68 -10.47
CA ASP A 292 14.25 1.34 -10.54
C ASP A 292 13.25 0.25 -10.15
N VAL A 293 12.23 0.62 -9.36
CA VAL A 293 11.18 -0.27 -8.84
C VAL A 293 9.98 0.54 -8.35
N ILE A 294 8.79 -0.05 -8.42
CA ILE A 294 7.56 0.50 -7.86
C ILE A 294 6.88 -0.52 -6.95
N GLU A 295 6.52 -0.11 -5.74
CA GLU A 295 5.60 -0.83 -4.84
C GLU A 295 4.24 -0.12 -4.87
N MET A 296 3.38 -0.54 -5.79
CA MET A 296 2.09 0.04 -6.08
C MET A 296 1.01 -0.47 -5.11
N TYR A 297 0.02 0.36 -4.78
CA TYR A 297 -1.10 -0.01 -3.92
C TYR A 297 -2.28 -0.61 -4.70
N GLU A 298 -2.12 -1.56 -5.60
CA GLU A 298 -3.21 -2.00 -6.50
C GLU A 298 -4.18 -3.00 -5.83
N PRO A 299 -5.37 -2.60 -5.33
CA PRO A 299 -6.27 -3.55 -4.65
C PRO A 299 -6.93 -4.54 -5.61
N CYS A 300 -6.79 -4.31 -6.92
CA CYS A 300 -7.16 -5.26 -7.96
C CYS A 300 -6.20 -5.16 -9.15
N THR A 301 -6.11 -6.23 -9.93
CA THR A 301 -5.20 -6.30 -11.09
C THR A 301 -5.52 -5.27 -12.17
N TRP A 302 -6.81 -4.94 -12.37
CA TRP A 302 -7.21 -3.86 -13.28
C TRP A 302 -6.65 -2.49 -12.87
N ALA A 303 -6.47 -2.25 -11.57
CA ALA A 303 -5.92 -0.99 -11.07
C ALA A 303 -4.44 -0.87 -11.42
N GLU A 304 -3.67 -1.97 -11.49
CA GLU A 304 -2.27 -1.93 -11.93
C GLU A 304 -2.16 -1.28 -13.31
N LEU A 305 -2.96 -1.76 -14.28
CA LEU A 305 -2.96 -1.26 -15.65
C LEU A 305 -3.36 0.22 -15.72
N VAL A 306 -4.50 0.58 -15.12
CA VAL A 306 -4.99 1.98 -15.12
C VAL A 306 -4.00 2.92 -14.45
N TRP A 307 -3.34 2.48 -13.38
CA TRP A 307 -2.43 3.32 -12.63
C TRP A 307 -1.05 3.42 -13.25
N MET A 308 -0.58 2.42 -13.98
CA MET A 308 0.61 2.56 -14.83
C MET A 308 0.45 3.74 -15.81
N GLU A 309 -0.72 3.86 -16.43
CA GLU A 309 -1.04 4.98 -17.33
C GLU A 309 -1.20 6.30 -16.56
N THR A 310 -1.88 6.26 -15.41
CA THR A 310 -2.07 7.43 -14.53
C THR A 310 -0.73 8.00 -14.06
N MET A 311 0.24 7.14 -13.77
CA MET A 311 1.58 7.48 -13.32
C MET A 311 2.53 7.88 -14.46
N GLY A 312 2.06 7.86 -15.71
CA GLY A 312 2.86 8.19 -16.89
C GLY A 312 3.95 7.18 -17.22
N LEU A 313 3.79 5.91 -16.82
CA LEU A 313 4.74 4.83 -17.11
C LEU A 313 4.62 4.32 -18.54
N CYS A 314 3.46 4.53 -19.16
CA CYS A 314 3.18 4.17 -20.54
C CYS A 314 2.10 5.09 -21.12
N GLU A 315 1.91 5.00 -22.44
CA GLU A 315 0.90 5.78 -23.14
C GLU A 315 -0.52 5.40 -22.69
N PRO A 316 -1.48 6.34 -22.72
CA PRO A 316 -2.86 6.07 -22.36
C PRO A 316 -3.46 4.91 -23.14
N ASN A 317 -4.24 4.09 -22.45
CA ASN A 317 -4.90 2.89 -22.96
C ASN A 317 -3.93 1.81 -23.52
N GLN A 318 -2.63 1.86 -23.17
CA GLN A 318 -1.63 0.90 -23.66
C GLN A 318 -1.03 -0.02 -22.57
N ALA A 319 -1.32 0.17 -21.28
CA ALA A 319 -0.68 -0.61 -20.21
C ALA A 319 -0.88 -2.12 -20.38
N TRP A 320 -2.07 -2.54 -20.82
CA TRP A 320 -2.39 -3.95 -21.04
C TRP A 320 -1.48 -4.64 -22.06
N LYS A 321 -0.94 -3.90 -23.03
CA LYS A 321 0.00 -4.43 -24.03
C LYS A 321 1.39 -4.72 -23.46
N LEU A 322 1.74 -4.05 -22.36
CA LEU A 322 3.02 -4.24 -21.67
C LEU A 322 3.02 -5.47 -20.76
N MET A 323 1.85 -5.95 -20.33
CA MET A 323 1.78 -7.12 -19.44
C MET A 323 2.36 -8.37 -20.09
N GLY A 324 2.11 -8.59 -21.39
CA GLY A 324 2.61 -9.75 -22.13
C GLY A 324 4.09 -9.69 -22.51
N THR A 325 4.79 -8.57 -22.26
CA THR A 325 6.20 -8.42 -22.63
C THR A 325 7.18 -8.73 -21.50
N GLY A 326 6.67 -8.90 -20.28
CA GLY A 326 7.49 -9.03 -19.07
C GLY A 326 8.14 -7.72 -18.62
N ALA A 327 7.75 -6.56 -19.18
CA ALA A 327 8.36 -5.28 -18.84
C ALA A 327 8.22 -4.91 -17.35
N THR A 328 7.18 -5.41 -16.68
CA THR A 328 6.91 -5.16 -15.26
C THR A 328 7.24 -6.34 -14.33
N ASP A 329 7.80 -7.42 -14.87
CA ASP A 329 8.28 -8.56 -14.09
C ASP A 329 9.44 -8.14 -13.18
N ILE A 330 9.77 -8.99 -12.19
CA ILE A 330 10.80 -8.68 -11.19
C ILE A 330 12.17 -8.36 -11.81
N ASP A 331 12.46 -8.95 -12.97
CA ASP A 331 13.66 -8.80 -13.78
C ASP A 331 13.44 -7.97 -15.07
N GLY A 332 12.24 -7.42 -15.24
CA GLY A 332 11.84 -6.61 -16.39
C GLY A 332 12.53 -5.24 -16.46
N GLU A 333 12.03 -4.32 -17.30
CA GLU A 333 12.56 -2.96 -17.40
C GLU A 333 12.22 -2.12 -16.16
N LEU A 334 10.99 -2.21 -15.67
CA LEU A 334 10.51 -1.51 -14.48
C LEU A 334 9.67 -2.48 -13.61
N PRO A 335 10.28 -3.14 -12.62
CA PRO A 335 9.59 -4.08 -11.75
C PRO A 335 8.50 -3.37 -10.97
N ILE A 336 7.28 -3.93 -11.05
CA ILE A 336 6.14 -3.46 -10.27
C ILE A 336 5.73 -4.59 -9.32
N ASN A 337 5.74 -4.27 -8.03
CA ASN A 337 5.41 -5.15 -6.91
C ASN A 337 6.24 -6.44 -6.85
N PRO A 338 7.58 -6.36 -6.71
CA PRO A 338 8.38 -7.52 -6.35
C PRO A 338 7.86 -8.26 -5.10
N SER A 339 7.22 -7.55 -4.16
CA SER A 339 6.62 -8.15 -2.96
C SER A 339 5.38 -9.03 -3.21
N GLY A 340 4.85 -9.04 -4.43
CA GLY A 340 3.54 -9.63 -4.77
C GLY A 340 2.36 -8.65 -4.65
N GLY A 341 2.60 -7.43 -4.17
CA GLY A 341 1.65 -6.32 -4.25
C GLY A 341 0.44 -6.49 -3.32
N VAL A 342 -0.56 -5.64 -3.53
CA VAL A 342 -1.78 -5.64 -2.70
C VAL A 342 -2.71 -6.79 -3.11
N THR A 343 -2.65 -7.20 -4.38
CA THR A 343 -3.40 -8.34 -4.92
C THR A 343 -3.06 -9.68 -4.24
N CYS A 344 -1.86 -9.84 -3.68
CA CYS A 344 -1.49 -11.04 -2.91
C CYS A 344 -1.52 -10.82 -1.38
N THR A 345 -1.43 -9.58 -0.91
CA THR A 345 -1.35 -9.25 0.52
C THR A 345 -2.00 -7.89 0.78
N ASN A 346 -3.20 -7.87 1.39
CA ASN A 346 -3.91 -6.64 1.72
C ASN A 346 -4.50 -6.64 3.14
N PRO A 347 -3.72 -6.23 4.15
CA PRO A 347 -4.23 -6.05 5.49
C PRO A 347 -5.01 -4.73 5.70
N GLY A 348 -5.31 -3.94 4.66
CA GLY A 348 -5.99 -2.65 4.80
C GLY A 348 -5.12 -1.61 5.52
N VAL A 349 -5.22 -1.52 6.85
CA VAL A 349 -4.51 -0.54 7.69
C VAL A 349 -2.99 -0.51 7.42
N PRO A 350 -2.27 -1.66 7.41
CA PRO A 350 -0.83 -1.69 7.17
C PRO A 350 -0.45 -1.62 5.69
N SER A 351 -1.38 -1.77 4.75
CA SER A 351 -1.06 -2.08 3.35
C SER A 351 -0.15 -1.03 2.69
N THR A 352 -0.37 0.26 2.92
CA THR A 352 0.54 1.30 2.38
C THR A 352 1.89 1.32 3.10
N LEU A 353 1.91 1.06 4.41
CA LEU A 353 3.16 0.99 5.18
C LEU A 353 4.02 -0.20 4.71
N LEU A 354 3.39 -1.31 4.35
CA LEU A 354 4.07 -2.45 3.71
C LEU A 354 4.73 -2.05 2.40
N ARG A 355 4.03 -1.34 1.51
CA ARG A 355 4.64 -0.85 0.25
C ARG A 355 5.88 0.01 0.50
N TYR A 356 5.86 0.84 1.54
CA TYR A 356 7.01 1.68 1.92
C TYR A 356 8.17 0.83 2.50
N GLY A 357 7.85 -0.14 3.35
CA GLY A 357 8.82 -1.06 3.93
C GLY A 357 9.46 -2.00 2.90
N GLU A 358 8.66 -2.61 2.03
CA GLU A 358 9.11 -3.46 0.92
C GLU A 358 10.04 -2.68 -0.02
N LEU A 359 9.69 -1.44 -0.39
CA LEU A 359 10.57 -0.59 -1.17
C LEU A 359 11.89 -0.27 -0.43
N ALA A 360 11.83 -0.05 0.88
CA ALA A 360 13.05 0.15 1.67
C ALA A 360 13.93 -1.11 1.67
N LEU A 361 13.35 -2.31 1.76
CA LEU A 361 14.10 -3.58 1.65
C LEU A 361 14.78 -3.71 0.28
N GLN A 362 14.09 -3.36 -0.82
CA GLN A 362 14.66 -3.38 -2.16
C GLN A 362 15.88 -2.46 -2.29
N ILE A 363 15.77 -1.21 -1.80
CA ILE A 363 16.86 -0.22 -1.83
C ILE A 363 18.05 -0.67 -0.95
N ARG A 364 17.76 -1.30 0.19
CA ARG A 364 18.75 -1.78 1.15
C ARG A 364 19.50 -3.04 0.69
N GLY A 365 18.93 -3.76 -0.27
CA GLY A 365 19.42 -5.04 -0.76
C GLY A 365 19.07 -6.22 0.16
N ASP A 366 18.03 -6.07 0.99
CA ASP A 366 17.67 -7.03 2.04
C ASP A 366 16.30 -7.69 1.79
N ALA A 367 15.79 -7.66 0.55
CA ALA A 367 14.50 -8.24 0.18
C ALA A 367 14.53 -9.76 -0.11
N GLY A 368 15.62 -10.46 0.22
CA GLY A 368 15.72 -11.92 0.07
C GLY A 368 15.47 -12.40 -1.37
N GLU A 369 14.63 -13.45 -1.53
CA GLU A 369 14.36 -14.05 -2.85
C GLU A 369 13.53 -13.16 -3.79
N HIS A 370 12.85 -12.14 -3.27
CA HIS A 370 12.13 -11.16 -4.08
C HIS A 370 12.92 -9.85 -4.28
N GLN A 371 14.23 -9.87 -4.08
CA GLN A 371 15.11 -8.77 -4.45
C GLN A 371 15.16 -8.62 -5.99
N VAL A 372 14.92 -7.41 -6.48
CA VAL A 372 15.13 -7.05 -7.89
C VAL A 372 16.60 -7.31 -8.27
N PRO A 373 16.90 -7.99 -9.40
CA PRO A 373 18.25 -8.44 -9.73
C PRO A 373 19.15 -7.33 -10.32
N ARG A 374 19.13 -6.13 -9.72
CA ARG A 374 20.00 -4.97 -10.02
C ARG A 374 20.07 -4.02 -8.83
N ASP A 375 20.97 -3.04 -8.88
CA ASP A 375 21.08 -2.00 -7.85
C ASP A 375 19.84 -1.11 -7.88
N VAL A 376 19.03 -1.16 -6.82
CA VAL A 376 17.86 -0.30 -6.65
C VAL A 376 18.28 0.97 -5.91
N ARG A 377 18.17 2.12 -6.58
CA ARG A 377 18.63 3.41 -6.06
C ARG A 377 17.50 4.38 -5.81
N LEU A 378 16.48 4.39 -6.67
CA LEU A 378 15.33 5.26 -6.59
C LEU A 378 14.07 4.46 -6.88
N GLY A 379 13.09 4.49 -5.97
CA GLY A 379 11.82 3.85 -6.22
C GLY A 379 10.66 4.63 -5.62
N LEU A 380 9.46 4.28 -6.08
CA LEU A 380 8.23 4.95 -5.70
C LEU A 380 7.27 3.93 -5.10
N ALA A 381 6.76 4.23 -3.90
CA ALA A 381 5.71 3.45 -3.30
C ALA A 381 4.44 4.29 -3.17
N THR A 382 3.29 3.67 -3.47
CA THR A 382 2.00 4.36 -3.56
C THR A 382 1.03 3.89 -2.49
N GLY A 383 -0.04 4.66 -2.28
CA GLY A 383 -1.18 4.34 -1.43
C GLY A 383 -2.45 4.87 -2.07
N PHE A 384 -3.57 4.15 -1.95
CA PHE A 384 -4.88 4.63 -2.37
C PHE A 384 -6.00 4.10 -1.47
N GLY A 385 -6.97 4.94 -1.11
CA GLY A 385 -8.05 4.50 -0.24
C GLY A 385 -8.83 5.62 0.43
N GLY A 386 -9.74 5.23 1.32
CA GLY A 386 -10.69 6.15 1.95
C GLY A 386 -11.55 6.84 0.89
N THR A 387 -11.76 8.15 1.02
CA THR A 387 -12.46 8.98 0.03
C THR A 387 -11.50 9.56 -1.01
N GLY A 388 -10.56 8.77 -1.54
CA GLY A 388 -9.62 9.23 -2.59
C GLY A 388 -8.36 9.89 -2.04
N TRP A 389 -7.86 9.41 -0.91
CA TRP A 389 -6.54 9.77 -0.40
C TRP A 389 -5.46 9.02 -1.19
N THR A 390 -4.36 9.72 -1.50
CA THR A 390 -3.22 9.14 -2.20
C THR A 390 -1.91 9.66 -1.60
N PRO A 391 -1.36 8.95 -0.60
CA PRO A 391 -0.02 9.21 -0.10
C PRO A 391 1.03 8.48 -0.95
N LEU A 392 2.01 9.23 -1.45
CA LEU A 392 3.17 8.71 -2.16
C LEU A 392 4.44 8.96 -1.36
N MET A 393 5.37 8.01 -1.42
CA MET A 393 6.71 8.14 -0.86
C MET A 393 7.75 7.74 -1.91
N LEU A 394 8.61 8.70 -2.26
CA LEU A 394 9.79 8.48 -3.10
C LEU A 394 10.97 8.17 -2.19
N LEU A 395 11.50 6.97 -2.31
CA LEU A 395 12.62 6.49 -1.50
C LEU A 395 13.89 6.41 -2.33
N SER A 396 15.02 6.75 -1.71
CA SER A 396 16.31 6.81 -2.37
C SER A 396 17.41 6.20 -1.50
N LYS A 397 18.37 5.55 -2.16
CA LYS A 397 19.61 5.07 -1.53
C LYS A 397 20.51 6.23 -1.12
N ASP A 398 20.51 7.29 -1.94
CA ASP A 398 21.27 8.51 -1.70
C ASP A 398 20.37 9.64 -1.17
N LYS A 399 20.99 10.64 -0.55
CA LYS A 399 20.32 11.78 0.09
C LYS A 399 19.69 12.78 -0.87
#